data_AF-R0JWG6-F1
#
_entry.id   AF-R0JWG6-F1
#
_cell.length_a   1.000
_cell.length_b   1.000
_cell.length_c   1.000
_cell.angle_alpha   90.00
_cell.angle_beta   90.00
_cell.angle_gamma   90.00
#
_symmetry.space_group_name_H-M   'P 1'
#
loop_
_entity.id
_entity.type
_entity.pdbx_description
1 polymer ?
#
loop_
_entity_poly.entity_id
_entity_poly.type
_entity_poly.pdbx_seq_one_letter_code
_entity_poly.pdbx_strand_id
1 'polypeptide(L)'
;MTALEKATGDVVFKFEPFVLHVLCRELQDAQLLHSVAIDSGFKNSGITVGRGGKIMMAVRSTHCLEVPLSHMGKLMVSEEYIEFLIHVANRKMEENTKRIDRFYKCLQLALEADVSANNLHSEETEKYHSVYVHRRKRETIQEQDVHTSPKDHSEELEPEDDPESNLGIFAEI
;
A
#
# COMPACT_ATOMS: atom_id res chain seq x y z
N MET A 1 -19.82 -0.62 30.37
CA MET A 1 -19.51 0.77 29.97
C MET A 1 -18.22 1.34 30.60
N THR A 2 -17.39 0.50 31.23
CA THR A 2 -16.26 0.93 32.09
C THR A 2 -15.18 1.76 31.39
N ALA A 3 -15.02 1.60 30.07
CA ALA A 3 -14.05 2.38 29.29
C ALA A 3 -14.48 3.85 29.06
N LEU A 4 -15.78 4.16 29.13
CA LEU A 4 -16.32 5.50 28.90
C LEU A 4 -16.43 6.33 30.19
N GLU A 5 -16.52 5.68 31.34
CA GLU A 5 -16.72 6.35 32.65
C GLU A 5 -15.57 7.29 33.06
N LYS A 6 -14.38 7.14 32.46
CA LYS A 6 -13.19 7.95 32.74
C LYS A 6 -12.76 8.85 31.58
N ALA A 7 -13.54 8.88 30.50
CA ALA A 7 -13.18 9.64 29.31
C ALA A 7 -13.39 11.14 29.56
N THR A 8 -12.32 11.92 29.47
CA THR A 8 -12.34 13.39 29.62
C THR A 8 -12.22 14.14 28.28
N GLY A 9 -12.04 13.41 27.18
CA GLY A 9 -11.86 13.96 25.83
C GLY A 9 -12.73 13.24 24.80
N ASP A 10 -12.37 13.40 23.53
CA ASP A 10 -13.04 12.73 22.42
C ASP A 10 -12.74 11.23 22.44
N VAL A 11 -13.79 10.41 22.31
CA VAL A 11 -13.68 8.95 22.26
C VAL A 11 -14.27 8.45 20.97
N VAL A 12 -13.57 7.53 20.31
CA VAL A 12 -13.99 6.88 19.07
C VAL A 12 -14.07 5.37 19.30
N PHE A 13 -15.20 4.77 18.93
CA PHE A 13 -15.33 3.34 18.81
C PHE A 13 -14.71 2.89 17.49
N LYS A 14 -13.75 1.96 17.56
CA LYS A 14 -12.99 1.54 16.39
C LYS A 14 -12.88 0.02 16.27
N PHE A 15 -13.05 -0.47 15.05
CA PHE A 15 -12.65 -1.80 14.62
C PHE A 15 -11.80 -1.67 13.36
N GLU A 16 -10.61 -2.28 13.40
CA GLU A 16 -9.69 -2.37 12.27
C GLU A 16 -9.53 -3.82 11.79
N PRO A 17 -9.49 -4.06 10.48
CA PRO A 17 -9.29 -5.40 9.94
C PRO A 17 -7.81 -5.81 9.99
N PHE A 18 -7.56 -7.06 9.62
CA PHE A 18 -6.22 -7.61 9.43
C PHE A 18 -5.40 -6.82 8.39
N VAL A 19 -4.13 -6.63 8.71
CA VAL A 19 -3.10 -6.04 7.84
C VAL A 19 -1.82 -6.86 7.94
N LEU A 20 -1.20 -7.16 6.81
CA LEU A 20 0.09 -7.85 6.73
C LEU A 20 0.98 -7.22 5.66
N HIS A 21 2.25 -7.00 5.99
CA HIS A 21 3.27 -6.62 5.03
C HIS A 21 4.30 -7.75 4.90
N VAL A 22 4.60 -8.14 3.66
CA VAL A 22 5.52 -9.22 3.34
C VAL A 22 6.61 -8.69 2.42
N LEU A 23 7.87 -8.89 2.80
CA LEU A 23 9.00 -8.65 1.91
C LEU A 23 9.17 -9.87 0.99
N CYS A 24 9.02 -9.67 -0.30
CA CYS A 24 9.15 -10.71 -1.32
C CYS A 24 10.56 -10.73 -1.89
N ARG A 25 11.05 -11.93 -2.25
CA ARG A 25 12.36 -12.09 -2.88
C ARG A 25 12.30 -11.67 -4.35
N GLU A 26 11.26 -12.12 -5.05
CA GLU A 26 11.05 -11.86 -6.47
C GLU A 26 9.69 -11.20 -6.72
N LEU A 27 9.51 -10.58 -7.90
CA LEU A 27 8.26 -9.93 -8.27
C LEU A 27 7.14 -10.95 -8.46
N GLN A 28 7.48 -12.14 -8.94
CA GLN A 28 6.59 -13.27 -9.16
C GLN A 28 5.97 -13.73 -7.83
N ASP A 29 6.77 -13.84 -6.76
CA ASP A 29 6.28 -14.15 -5.41
C ASP A 29 5.23 -13.12 -4.94
N ALA A 30 5.51 -11.84 -5.19
CA ALA A 30 4.60 -10.76 -4.81
C ALA A 30 3.31 -10.78 -5.64
N GLN A 31 3.39 -11.13 -6.93
CA GLN A 31 2.23 -11.28 -7.82
C GLN A 31 1.36 -12.47 -7.41
N LEU A 32 1.97 -13.60 -7.05
CA LEU A 32 1.26 -14.77 -6.52
C LEU A 32 0.50 -14.39 -5.24
N LEU A 33 1.21 -13.80 -4.27
CA LEU A 33 0.64 -13.37 -3.00
C LEU A 33 -0.47 -12.33 -3.19
N HIS A 34 -0.30 -11.41 -4.12
CA HIS A 34 -1.32 -10.43 -4.49
C HIS A 34 -2.58 -11.09 -5.04
N SER A 35 -2.43 -12.02 -5.98
CA SER A 35 -3.57 -12.72 -6.58
C SER A 35 -4.38 -13.47 -5.53
N VAL A 36 -3.68 -14.23 -4.67
CA VAL A 36 -4.28 -14.92 -3.53
C VAL A 36 -4.99 -13.97 -2.56
N ALA A 37 -4.39 -12.81 -2.27
CA ALA A 37 -4.99 -11.80 -1.40
C ALA A 37 -6.29 -11.22 -1.98
N ILE A 38 -6.31 -10.86 -3.27
CA ILE A 38 -7.50 -10.34 -3.96
C ILE A 38 -8.63 -11.38 -3.93
N ASP A 39 -8.33 -12.63 -4.28
CA ASP A 39 -9.29 -13.74 -4.30
C ASP A 39 -9.82 -14.06 -2.90
N SER A 40 -9.01 -13.80 -1.88
CA SER A 40 -9.37 -13.95 -0.48
C SER A 40 -10.09 -12.74 0.13
N GLY A 41 -10.41 -11.73 -0.66
CA GLY A 41 -11.22 -10.58 -0.26
C GLY A 41 -10.44 -9.35 0.23
N PHE A 42 -9.12 -9.35 0.09
CA PHE A 42 -8.25 -8.22 0.43
C PHE A 42 -8.01 -7.33 -0.80
N LYS A 43 -9.08 -6.72 -1.32
CA LYS A 43 -9.07 -5.94 -2.57
C LYS A 43 -8.18 -4.69 -2.55
N ASN A 44 -7.79 -4.21 -1.37
CA ASN A 44 -6.95 -3.02 -1.18
C ASN A 44 -5.47 -3.37 -0.97
N SER A 45 -5.12 -4.61 -1.28
CA SER A 45 -3.76 -5.09 -1.30
C SER A 45 -2.98 -4.48 -2.46
N GLY A 46 -1.66 -4.42 -2.34
CA GLY A 46 -0.83 -3.84 -3.39
C GLY A 46 0.66 -4.11 -3.20
N ILE A 47 1.39 -4.03 -4.30
CA ILE A 47 2.84 -4.25 -4.35
C ILE A 47 3.54 -2.89 -4.48
N THR A 48 4.57 -2.67 -3.69
CA THR A 48 5.44 -1.48 -3.76
C THR A 48 6.87 -1.93 -4.01
N VAL A 49 7.52 -1.35 -5.02
CA VAL A 49 8.96 -1.58 -5.28
C VAL A 49 9.73 -0.36 -4.79
N GLY A 50 10.47 -0.54 -3.70
CA GLY A 50 11.26 0.52 -3.07
C GLY A 50 12.63 0.73 -3.71
N ARG A 51 13.34 1.76 -3.22
CA ARG A 51 14.75 2.00 -3.59
C ARG A 51 15.60 0.77 -3.25
N GLY A 52 16.47 0.37 -4.17
CA GLY A 52 17.29 -0.84 -4.02
C GLY A 52 16.57 -2.16 -4.34
N GLY A 53 15.43 -2.11 -5.05
CA GLY A 53 14.75 -3.30 -5.57
C GLY A 53 13.98 -4.10 -4.51
N LYS A 54 13.74 -3.55 -3.32
CA LYS A 54 12.95 -4.22 -2.28
C LYS A 54 11.47 -4.27 -2.69
N ILE A 55 10.91 -5.47 -2.77
CA ILE A 55 9.52 -5.69 -3.18
C ILE A 55 8.69 -5.95 -1.92
N MET A 56 7.81 -5.00 -1.59
CA MET A 56 6.90 -5.08 -0.45
C MET A 56 5.49 -5.39 -0.93
N MET A 57 4.92 -6.49 -0.47
CA MET A 57 3.52 -6.83 -0.69
C MET A 57 2.70 -6.49 0.56
N ALA A 58 1.67 -5.67 0.40
CA ALA A 58 0.75 -5.28 1.46
C ALA A 58 -0.60 -5.99 1.27
N VAL A 59 -1.04 -6.77 2.27
CA VAL A 59 -2.36 -7.41 2.32
C VAL A 59 -3.26 -6.59 3.23
N ARG A 60 -4.31 -5.97 2.66
CA ARG A 60 -5.15 -4.98 3.36
C ARG A 60 -6.62 -5.07 2.93
N SER A 61 -7.51 -4.64 3.83
CA SER A 61 -8.96 -4.53 3.57
C SER A 61 -9.49 -3.16 3.99
N THR A 62 -10.62 -2.74 3.41
CA THR A 62 -11.39 -1.56 3.82
C THR A 62 -12.46 -1.87 4.87
N HIS A 63 -12.49 -3.10 5.37
CA HIS A 63 -13.49 -3.52 6.34
C HIS A 63 -13.19 -2.97 7.73
N CYS A 64 -13.50 -1.71 7.98
CA CYS A 64 -13.35 -1.06 9.29
C CYS A 64 -14.70 -0.55 9.82
N LEU A 65 -14.69 -0.05 11.05
CA LEU A 65 -15.77 0.72 11.67
C LEU A 65 -15.11 1.78 12.53
N GLU A 66 -15.52 3.03 12.37
CA GLU A 66 -15.03 4.16 13.17
C GLU A 66 -16.19 5.09 13.47
N VAL A 67 -16.50 5.27 14.75
CA VAL A 67 -17.67 6.06 15.19
C VAL A 67 -17.32 6.90 16.41
N PRO A 68 -17.39 8.25 16.34
CA PRO A 68 -17.21 9.09 17.51
C PRO A 68 -18.35 8.87 18.52
N LEU A 69 -18.00 8.57 19.76
CA LEU A 69 -18.94 8.34 20.87
C LEU A 69 -19.08 9.57 21.76
N SER A 70 -18.00 10.32 21.96
CA SER A 70 -18.01 11.52 22.80
C SER A 70 -17.27 12.67 22.13
N HIS A 71 -17.68 13.89 22.50
CA HIS A 71 -17.03 15.11 22.10
C HIS A 71 -16.81 16.00 23.33
N MET A 72 -15.58 16.46 23.55
CA MET A 72 -15.18 17.24 24.72
C MET A 72 -15.59 16.58 26.06
N GLY A 73 -15.43 15.25 26.15
CA GLY A 73 -15.78 14.47 27.34
C GLY A 73 -17.30 14.25 27.55
N LYS A 74 -18.16 14.83 26.71
CA LYS A 74 -19.60 14.58 26.74
C LYS A 74 -19.96 13.41 25.84
N LEU A 75 -20.60 12.39 26.39
CA LEU A 75 -21.16 11.28 25.61
C LEU A 75 -22.29 11.78 24.71
N MET A 76 -22.20 11.48 23.41
CA MET A 76 -23.12 11.96 22.36
C MET A 76 -24.13 10.90 21.91
N VAL A 77 -24.01 9.67 22.41
CA VAL A 77 -24.80 8.51 21.99
C VAL A 77 -25.46 7.82 23.18
N SER A 78 -26.56 7.10 22.94
CA SER A 78 -27.21 6.28 23.97
C SER A 78 -26.44 4.98 24.23
N GLU A 79 -26.68 4.37 25.39
CA GLU A 79 -26.12 3.05 25.72
C GLU A 79 -26.59 1.97 24.75
N GLU A 80 -27.87 1.99 24.37
CA GLU A 80 -28.46 1.10 23.36
C GLU A 80 -27.74 1.18 22.01
N TYR A 81 -27.31 2.38 21.60
CA TYR A 81 -26.54 2.55 20.37
C TYR A 81 -25.14 1.94 20.49
N ILE A 82 -24.51 2.04 21.65
CA ILE A 82 -23.20 1.41 21.92
C ILE A 82 -23.33 -0.11 21.86
N GLU A 83 -24.37 -0.69 22.44
CA GLU A 83 -24.64 -2.13 22.33
C GLU A 83 -24.82 -2.55 20.87
N PHE A 84 -25.55 -1.78 20.07
CA PHE A 84 -25.67 -2.02 18.63
C PHE A 84 -24.32 -1.97 17.92
N LEU A 85 -23.48 -0.96 18.21
CA LEU A 85 -22.14 -0.84 17.63
C LEU A 85 -21.25 -2.04 17.98
N ILE A 86 -21.30 -2.53 19.23
CA ILE A 86 -20.57 -3.72 19.67
C ILE A 86 -20.98 -4.93 18.82
N HIS A 87 -22.29 -5.15 18.61
CA HIS A 87 -22.76 -6.25 17.76
C HIS A 87 -22.28 -6.10 16.31
N VAL A 88 -22.33 -4.89 15.74
CA VAL A 88 -21.82 -4.64 14.39
C VAL A 88 -20.32 -4.90 14.31
N ALA A 89 -19.55 -4.44 15.29
CA ALA A 89 -18.10 -4.63 15.36
C ALA A 89 -17.72 -6.11 15.48
N ASN A 90 -18.41 -6.86 16.33
CA ASN A 90 -18.18 -8.30 16.49
C ASN A 90 -18.47 -9.06 15.19
N ARG A 91 -19.57 -8.75 14.50
CA ARG A 91 -19.86 -9.34 13.17
C ARG A 91 -18.77 -9.02 12.15
N LYS A 92 -18.26 -7.77 12.16
CA LYS A 92 -17.14 -7.37 11.29
C LYS A 92 -15.85 -8.11 11.65
N MET A 93 -15.60 -8.35 12.93
CA MET A 93 -14.45 -9.13 13.41
C MET A 93 -14.56 -10.60 12.99
N GLU A 94 -15.73 -11.22 13.10
CA GLU A 94 -15.96 -12.59 12.64
C GLU A 94 -15.71 -12.74 11.13
N GLU A 95 -16.20 -11.79 10.33
CA GLU A 95 -15.95 -11.75 8.89
C GLU A 95 -14.46 -11.54 8.58
N ASN A 96 -13.78 -10.70 9.36
CA ASN A 96 -12.33 -10.52 9.25
C ASN A 96 -11.58 -11.84 9.52
N THR A 97 -11.93 -12.58 10.57
CA THR A 97 -11.34 -13.90 10.84
C THR A 97 -11.58 -14.88 9.69
N LYS A 98 -12.80 -14.94 9.14
CA LYS A 98 -13.11 -15.80 7.98
C LYS A 98 -12.25 -15.46 6.75
N ARG A 99 -11.98 -14.17 6.51
CA ARG A 99 -11.10 -13.74 5.41
C ARG A 99 -9.65 -14.12 5.64
N ILE A 100 -9.16 -13.99 6.87
CA ILE A 100 -7.81 -14.45 7.26
C ILE A 100 -7.69 -15.96 7.01
N ASP A 101 -8.66 -16.76 7.47
CA ASP A 101 -8.65 -18.22 7.29
C ASP A 101 -8.68 -18.62 5.82
N ARG A 102 -9.51 -17.95 5.01
CA ARG A 102 -9.56 -18.18 3.56
C ARG A 102 -8.21 -17.83 2.92
N PHE A 103 -7.64 -16.69 3.26
CA PHE A 103 -6.34 -16.26 2.75
C PHE A 103 -5.23 -17.25 3.09
N TYR A 104 -5.18 -17.70 4.34
CA TYR A 104 -4.22 -18.71 4.77
C TYR A 104 -4.34 -20.00 3.94
N LYS A 105 -5.56 -20.54 3.78
CA LYS A 105 -5.81 -21.76 3.00
C LYS A 105 -5.45 -21.59 1.53
N CYS A 106 -5.87 -20.49 0.91
CA CYS A 106 -5.57 -20.21 -0.50
C CYS A 106 -4.08 -20.03 -0.72
N LEU A 107 -3.37 -19.38 0.21
CA LEU A 107 -1.92 -19.21 0.14
C LEU A 107 -1.20 -20.55 0.26
N GLN A 108 -1.61 -21.40 1.20
CA GLN A 108 -1.02 -22.73 1.36
C GLN A 108 -1.15 -23.55 0.06
N LEU A 109 -2.35 -23.58 -0.54
CA LEU A 109 -2.59 -24.28 -1.82
C LEU A 109 -1.75 -23.71 -2.97
N ALA A 110 -1.65 -22.38 -3.05
CA ALA A 110 -0.87 -21.70 -4.09
C ALA A 110 0.62 -22.05 -4.01
N LEU A 111 1.18 -22.11 -2.80
CA LEU A 111 2.57 -22.48 -2.57
C LEU A 111 2.84 -23.97 -2.88
N GLU A 112 1.92 -24.86 -2.51
CA GLU A 112 2.04 -26.30 -2.84
C GLU A 112 2.00 -26.54 -4.37
N ALA A 113 1.15 -25.81 -5.09
CA ALA A 113 1.07 -25.87 -6.55
C ALA A 113 2.34 -25.35 -7.24
N ASP A 114 2.92 -24.25 -6.75
CA ASP A 114 4.14 -23.65 -7.31
C ASP A 114 5.36 -24.57 -7.12
N VAL A 115 5.49 -25.20 -5.96
CA VAL A 115 6.55 -26.22 -5.71
C VAL A 115 6.40 -27.40 -6.68
N SER A 116 5.17 -27.84 -6.96
CA SER A 116 4.93 -28.96 -7.86
C SER A 116 5.27 -28.61 -9.32
N ALA A 117 4.98 -27.38 -9.77
CA ALA A 117 5.32 -26.89 -11.10
C ALA A 117 6.83 -26.73 -11.30
N ASN A 118 7.54 -26.24 -10.28
CA ASN A 118 9.00 -26.06 -10.34
C ASN A 118 9.76 -27.39 -10.37
N ASN A 119 9.23 -28.46 -9.78
CA ASN A 119 9.82 -29.81 -9.88
C ASN A 119 9.63 -30.48 -11.26
N LEU A 120 8.69 -29.99 -12.08
CA LEU A 120 8.45 -30.49 -13.44
C LEU A 120 9.27 -29.72 -14.50
N HIS A 121 9.73 -28.51 -14.19
CA HIS A 121 10.41 -27.61 -15.13
C HIS A 121 11.95 -27.69 -15.11
N SER A 122 12.55 -28.59 -14.35
CA SER A 122 14.01 -28.77 -14.32
C SER A 122 14.63 -29.34 -15.61
N GLU A 123 13.86 -29.58 -16.68
CA GLU A 123 14.41 -30.05 -17.97
C GLU A 123 14.33 -29.06 -19.14
N GLU A 124 13.47 -28.03 -19.16
CA GLU A 124 13.41 -27.12 -20.32
C GLU A 124 12.90 -25.72 -19.95
N THR A 125 13.80 -24.72 -19.87
CA THR A 125 13.60 -23.35 -20.43
C THR A 125 14.78 -22.40 -20.17
N GLU A 126 15.92 -22.65 -20.83
CA GLU A 126 16.84 -21.58 -21.23
C GLU A 126 16.38 -21.00 -22.58
N LYS A 127 15.38 -20.11 -22.57
CA LYS A 127 15.09 -19.17 -23.66
C LYS A 127 13.78 -18.47 -23.33
N TYR A 128 13.84 -17.22 -22.88
CA TYR A 128 12.90 -16.11 -23.09
C TYR A 128 13.11 -15.07 -21.98
N HIS A 129 14.29 -14.47 -21.98
CA HIS A 129 14.56 -13.25 -21.24
C HIS A 129 15.31 -12.28 -22.14
N SER A 130 14.60 -11.29 -22.67
CA SER A 130 15.12 -9.98 -23.11
C SER A 130 14.08 -9.29 -24.00
N VAL A 131 13.13 -8.54 -23.43
CA VAL A 131 12.68 -7.26 -24.03
C VAL A 131 12.11 -6.34 -22.93
N TYR A 132 12.98 -5.61 -22.24
CA TYR A 132 12.67 -4.24 -21.81
C TYR A 132 13.92 -3.41 -22.07
N VAL A 133 14.08 -2.97 -23.33
CA VAL A 133 15.16 -2.06 -23.71
C VAL A 133 14.68 -0.65 -23.46
N HIS A 134 15.26 -0.01 -22.44
CA HIS A 134 15.02 1.39 -22.13
C HIS A 134 15.67 2.25 -23.24
N ARG A 135 14.85 2.80 -24.14
CA ARG A 135 15.31 3.69 -25.22
C ARG A 135 15.62 5.08 -24.67
N ARG A 136 16.86 5.32 -24.26
CA ARG A 136 17.42 6.68 -24.08
C ARG A 136 17.62 7.32 -25.46
N LYS A 137 16.89 8.39 -25.78
CA LYS A 137 17.20 9.26 -26.92
C LYS A 137 18.03 10.44 -26.41
N ARG A 138 19.36 10.41 -26.62
CA ARG A 138 20.21 11.60 -26.69
C ARG A 138 20.45 11.86 -28.17
N GLU A 139 20.00 13.01 -28.68
CA GLU A 139 20.44 13.52 -29.97
C GLU A 139 21.48 14.61 -29.70
N THR A 140 22.73 14.29 -30.03
CA THR A 140 23.80 15.25 -30.27
C THR A 140 23.93 15.34 -31.78
N ILE A 141 23.71 16.51 -32.36
CA ILE A 141 24.14 16.81 -33.73
C ILE A 141 25.21 17.89 -33.62
N GLN A 142 26.44 17.50 -33.95
CA GLN A 142 27.54 18.39 -34.29
C GLN A 142 27.42 18.72 -35.77
N GLU A 143 27.48 20.01 -36.12
CA GLU A 143 28.09 20.45 -37.37
C GLU A 143 29.09 21.56 -37.05
N GLN A 144 30.30 21.39 -37.60
CA GLN A 144 31.47 22.24 -37.44
C GLN A 144 31.42 23.38 -38.46
N ASP A 145 31.73 24.63 -38.07
CA ASP A 145 32.81 25.40 -38.70
C ASP A 145 33.20 26.68 -37.91
N VAL A 146 34.41 26.61 -37.34
CA VAL A 146 35.53 27.58 -37.22
C VAL A 146 35.32 29.12 -37.10
N HIS A 147 35.89 29.66 -36.00
CA HIS A 147 36.38 31.04 -35.68
C HIS A 147 35.33 32.16 -35.42
N THR A 148 35.35 32.97 -34.35
CA THR A 148 36.44 33.60 -33.58
C THR A 148 35.92 34.22 -32.26
N SER A 149 36.69 34.10 -31.15
CA SER A 149 36.82 34.85 -29.87
C SER A 149 35.70 35.72 -29.19
N PRO A 150 35.79 35.94 -27.85
CA PRO A 150 34.67 36.15 -26.93
C PRO A 150 34.51 37.59 -26.38
N LYS A 151 33.32 37.86 -25.79
CA LYS A 151 32.89 38.89 -24.78
C LYS A 151 31.36 38.98 -24.86
N ASP A 152 30.53 39.26 -23.86
CA ASP A 152 30.55 39.41 -22.40
C ASP A 152 29.06 39.66 -21.99
N HIS A 153 28.65 39.26 -20.77
CA HIS A 153 27.41 39.65 -20.05
C HIS A 153 26.04 39.11 -20.57
N SER A 154 25.05 38.69 -19.77
CA SER A 154 24.74 38.84 -18.33
C SER A 154 23.60 37.87 -17.92
N GLU A 155 23.67 37.38 -16.67
CA GLU A 155 22.61 37.13 -15.65
C GLU A 155 21.26 36.49 -16.04
N GLU A 156 20.93 35.34 -15.43
CA GLU A 156 19.81 35.21 -14.46
C GLU A 156 19.75 33.82 -13.79
N LEU A 157 19.19 33.81 -12.58
CA LEU A 157 19.35 32.89 -11.45
C LEU A 157 18.40 31.66 -11.48
N GLU A 158 18.76 30.64 -10.69
CA GLU A 158 17.98 29.43 -10.37
C GLU A 158 16.67 29.72 -9.58
N PRO A 159 15.79 28.71 -9.35
CA PRO A 159 15.97 27.94 -8.10
C PRO A 159 15.65 26.43 -8.18
N GLU A 160 16.41 25.68 -7.38
CA GLU A 160 16.06 24.38 -6.81
C GLU A 160 14.81 24.47 -5.93
N ASP A 161 13.94 23.44 -5.92
CA ASP A 161 12.93 23.25 -4.87
C ASP A 161 12.73 21.77 -4.52
N ASP A 162 12.95 21.51 -3.23
CA ASP A 162 12.85 20.30 -2.42
C ASP A 162 11.39 20.07 -1.98
N PRO A 163 10.80 18.86 -2.00
CA PRO A 163 9.42 18.66 -1.57
C PRO A 163 9.36 18.28 -0.07
N GLU A 164 9.56 19.26 0.80
CA GLU A 164 9.01 19.23 2.16
C GLU A 164 7.84 20.24 2.27
N SER A 165 6.81 19.84 3.02
CA SER A 165 5.62 20.63 3.39
C SER A 165 4.47 20.67 2.36
N ASN A 166 3.50 19.78 2.56
CA ASN A 166 2.12 20.03 2.13
C ASN A 166 1.21 19.81 3.35
N LEU A 167 1.29 20.76 4.28
CA LEU A 167 0.40 20.94 5.42
C LEU A 167 -0.11 22.39 5.30
N GLY A 168 -1.38 22.58 4.96
CA GLY A 168 -1.95 23.94 4.96
C GLY A 168 -3.24 24.18 4.18
N ILE A 169 -3.78 23.21 3.44
CA ILE A 169 -5.06 23.39 2.75
C ILE A 169 -6.16 22.85 3.67
N PHE A 170 -6.59 23.64 4.66
CA PHE A 170 -7.91 23.65 5.33
C PHE A 170 -7.77 24.51 6.59
N ALA A 171 -7.55 25.81 6.38
CA ALA A 171 -7.81 26.84 7.37
C ALA A 171 -8.67 27.89 6.68
N GLU A 172 -9.84 28.15 7.24
CA GLU A 172 -10.97 28.98 6.75
C GLU A 172 -12.06 28.24 5.95
N ILE A 173 -12.98 27.61 6.70
CA ILE A 173 -14.44 27.86 6.74
C ILE A 173 -14.99 27.22 8.01
#